data_AF-A0A1X2GW75-F1
#
_entry.id   AF-A0A1X2GW75-F1
#
_cell.length_a   1.000
_cell.length_b   1.000
_cell.length_c   1.000
_cell.angle_alpha   90.00
_cell.angle_beta   90.00
_cell.angle_gamma   90.00
#
_symmetry.space_group_name_H-M   'P 1'
#
loop_
_entity.id
_entity.type
_entity.pdbx_description
1 polymer ?
#
loop_
_entity_poly.entity_id
_entity_poly.type
_entity_poly.pdbx_seq_one_letter_code
_entity_poly.pdbx_strand_id
1 'polypeptide(L)'
;MDHRAETAQQEAADGAVETLQLASQLLRQPSNDTVYEKKMVITFMIIPFSIAGVLIRIALQRLETYSGAPVFSLIYAQWVGCFIMGIVTVYKNHLFFVYHSLQVGVATGLCGSITTFSSWQWGIFAAFANVSADDHSVGKNILAAISQFLVTLAMSIHGFRTGRHAGFVLESMQKKYRHWARSKRDQQWQQQTKVCSNGDTVDETVAMPTALPLGTPIANDTKANQHQRRRSSVARIPKLVSLGFSCNHLTVQDWLVIVFGMLSWVAVILVAALSPNQQELSLACVFAPVGALLRWRLSFYNGATKFTPLGTFIANIFGTLVLAVLYLLRYSVPVSPISCLVLNALSDGFCGCLTTISTFVVELTILRHRQAYAYGIVSVVSGQCLMFLIVGPYIWTHGIDLLCGSF
;
A
#
# COMPACT_ATOMS: atom_id res chain seq x y z
N MET A 1 -13.66 3.03 73.46
CA MET A 1 -12.56 3.39 72.53
C MET A 1 -12.68 2.60 71.22
N ASP A 2 -13.37 1.46 71.19
CA ASP A 2 -13.52 0.60 70.00
C ASP A 2 -14.35 1.20 68.86
N HIS A 3 -15.39 1.98 69.16
CA HIS A 3 -16.28 2.50 68.12
C HIS A 3 -15.62 3.49 67.14
N ARG A 4 -14.55 4.18 67.59
CA ARG A 4 -13.73 5.11 66.78
C ARG A 4 -12.72 4.37 65.89
N ALA A 5 -12.24 3.21 66.33
CA ALA A 5 -11.33 2.38 65.55
C ALA A 5 -12.07 1.69 64.40
N GLU A 6 -13.29 1.20 64.66
CA GLU A 6 -14.15 0.59 63.63
C GLU A 6 -14.58 1.60 62.56
N THR A 7 -14.92 2.84 62.93
CA THR A 7 -15.26 3.89 61.95
C THR A 7 -14.07 4.28 61.07
N ALA A 8 -12.87 4.40 61.66
CA ALA A 8 -11.66 4.70 60.88
C ALA A 8 -11.27 3.56 59.92
N GLN A 9 -11.51 2.30 60.31
CA GLN A 9 -11.29 1.14 59.44
C GLN A 9 -12.32 1.07 58.30
N GLN A 10 -13.56 1.47 58.56
CA GLN A 10 -14.62 1.51 57.57
C GLN A 10 -14.39 2.62 56.52
N GLU A 11 -13.99 3.82 56.96
CA GLU A 11 -13.64 4.93 56.06
C GLU A 11 -12.42 4.60 55.18
N ALA A 12 -11.41 3.90 55.72
CA ALA A 12 -10.26 3.46 54.95
C ALA A 12 -10.63 2.37 53.92
N ALA A 13 -11.56 1.48 54.27
CA ALA A 13 -12.06 0.45 53.35
C ALA A 13 -12.90 1.04 52.22
N ASP A 14 -13.77 2.01 52.51
CA ASP A 14 -14.58 2.70 51.50
C ASP A 14 -13.71 3.53 50.55
N GLY A 15 -12.69 4.22 51.05
CA GLY A 15 -11.71 4.93 50.20
C GLY A 15 -10.88 3.99 49.31
N ALA A 16 -10.56 2.78 49.79
CA ALA A 16 -9.89 1.76 49.01
C ALA A 16 -10.79 1.18 47.91
N VAL A 17 -12.10 0.99 48.18
CA VAL A 17 -13.09 0.55 47.20
C VAL A 17 -13.32 1.62 46.15
N GLU A 18 -13.42 2.88 46.53
CA GLU A 18 -13.61 4.00 45.61
C GLU A 18 -12.39 4.20 44.68
N THR A 19 -11.17 4.07 45.21
CA THR A 19 -9.94 4.10 44.38
C THR A 19 -9.82 2.88 43.46
N LEU A 20 -10.24 1.69 43.91
CA LEU A 20 -10.33 0.50 43.05
C LEU A 20 -11.40 0.65 41.97
N GLN A 21 -12.55 1.25 42.29
CA GLN A 21 -13.60 1.55 41.34
C GLN A 21 -13.15 2.60 40.33
N LEU A 22 -12.48 3.67 40.76
CA LEU A 22 -11.91 4.69 39.88
C LEU A 22 -10.81 4.10 38.99
N ALA A 23 -9.91 3.30 39.55
CA ALA A 23 -8.90 2.57 38.76
C ALA A 23 -9.57 1.59 37.78
N SER A 24 -10.63 0.89 38.18
CA SER A 24 -11.40 0.01 37.29
C SER A 24 -12.13 0.78 36.18
N GLN A 25 -12.60 2.00 36.46
CA GLN A 25 -13.25 2.89 35.51
C GLN A 25 -12.23 3.47 34.53
N LEU A 26 -11.04 3.88 35.01
CA LEU A 26 -9.92 4.30 34.16
C LEU A 26 -9.38 3.14 33.30
N LEU A 27 -9.38 1.90 33.83
CA LEU A 27 -9.06 0.69 33.07
C LEU A 27 -10.18 0.26 32.11
N ARG A 28 -11.44 0.65 32.38
CA ARG A 28 -12.60 0.44 31.50
C ARG A 28 -12.76 1.52 30.43
N GLN A 29 -12.06 2.66 30.53
CA GLN A 29 -12.06 3.63 29.44
C GLN A 29 -11.43 2.97 28.20
N PRO A 30 -12.14 2.90 27.06
CA PRO A 30 -11.52 2.44 25.82
C PRO A 30 -10.38 3.41 25.49
N SER A 31 -9.14 2.90 25.45
CA SER A 31 -7.99 3.68 25.02
C SER A 31 -8.27 4.29 23.64
N ASN A 32 -8.02 5.60 23.51
CA ASN A 32 -8.27 6.50 22.38
C ASN A 32 -7.56 6.15 21.05
N ASP A 33 -7.35 4.88 20.71
CA ASP A 33 -6.73 4.48 19.43
C ASP A 33 -7.77 4.44 18.30
N THR A 34 -8.52 5.54 18.14
CA THR A 34 -9.45 5.72 17.02
C THR A 34 -8.69 6.37 15.88
N VAL A 35 -8.49 5.64 14.78
CA VAL A 35 -7.87 6.19 13.58
C VAL A 35 -8.98 6.61 12.62
N TYR A 36 -8.90 7.85 12.17
CA TYR A 36 -9.89 8.43 11.26
C TYR A 36 -9.46 8.21 9.81
N GLU A 37 -10.30 7.52 9.04
CA GLU A 37 -10.14 7.39 7.59
C GLU A 37 -10.74 8.62 6.91
N LYS A 38 -9.88 9.55 6.51
CA LYS A 38 -10.25 10.79 5.81
C LYS A 38 -10.19 10.55 4.29
N LYS A 39 -11.31 10.12 3.70
CA LYS A 39 -11.35 9.69 2.28
C LYS A 39 -10.93 10.80 1.31
N MET A 40 -11.24 12.06 1.62
CA MET A 40 -10.78 13.21 0.83
C MET A 40 -9.24 13.28 0.75
N VAL A 41 -8.55 13.15 1.89
CA VAL A 41 -7.08 13.20 1.94
C VAL A 41 -6.48 12.01 1.20
N ILE A 42 -7.09 10.83 1.32
CA ILE A 42 -6.65 9.63 0.61
C ILE A 42 -6.71 9.83 -0.91
N THR A 43 -7.81 10.41 -1.42
CA THR A 43 -7.95 10.74 -2.85
C THR A 43 -6.76 11.55 -3.35
N PHE A 44 -6.43 12.67 -2.69
CA PHE A 44 -5.34 13.53 -3.13
C PHE A 44 -3.95 12.95 -2.87
N MET A 45 -3.82 12.06 -1.87
CA MET A 45 -2.57 11.32 -1.64
C MET A 45 -2.30 10.29 -2.76
N ILE A 46 -3.33 9.65 -3.33
CA ILE A 46 -3.16 8.67 -4.40
C ILE A 46 -2.58 9.29 -5.68
N ILE A 47 -2.94 10.54 -5.98
CA ILE A 47 -2.55 11.22 -7.23
C ILE A 47 -1.03 11.23 -7.45
N PRO A 48 -0.19 11.87 -6.59
CA PRO A 48 1.24 11.96 -6.82
C PRO A 48 1.92 10.58 -6.82
N PHE A 49 1.44 9.64 -5.98
CA PHE A 49 1.98 8.29 -5.93
C PHE A 49 1.63 7.47 -7.18
N SER A 50 0.45 7.66 -7.77
CA SER A 50 0.08 7.00 -9.04
C SER A 50 0.90 7.54 -10.22
N ILE A 51 1.17 8.85 -10.25
CA ILE A 51 2.07 9.49 -11.23
C ILE A 51 3.49 8.93 -11.09
N ALA A 52 4.03 8.91 -9.87
CA ALA A 52 5.34 8.31 -9.62
C ALA A 52 5.39 6.83 -10.01
N GLY A 53 4.32 6.08 -9.74
CA GLY A 53 4.25 4.66 -10.06
C GLY A 53 4.26 4.37 -11.56
N VAL A 54 3.47 5.11 -12.35
CA VAL A 54 3.46 4.95 -13.81
C VAL A 54 4.80 5.37 -14.43
N LEU A 55 5.44 6.43 -13.91
CA LEU A 55 6.77 6.85 -14.34
C LEU A 55 7.81 5.76 -14.09
N ILE A 56 7.82 5.18 -12.89
CA ILE A 56 8.73 4.07 -12.55
C ILE A 56 8.48 2.88 -13.48
N ARG A 57 7.21 2.52 -13.73
CA ARG A 57 6.85 1.42 -14.62
C ARG A 57 7.40 1.63 -16.03
N ILE A 58 7.10 2.79 -16.63
CA ILE A 58 7.54 3.11 -17.99
C ILE A 58 9.07 3.23 -18.06
N ALA A 59 9.71 3.81 -17.05
CA ALA A 59 11.16 3.90 -16.99
C ALA A 59 11.82 2.51 -16.96
N LEU A 60 11.34 1.60 -16.10
CA LEU A 60 11.83 0.22 -16.04
C LEU A 60 11.60 -0.52 -17.36
N GLN A 61 10.44 -0.30 -17.99
CA GLN A 61 10.14 -0.91 -19.29
C GLN A 61 11.10 -0.42 -20.39
N ARG A 62 11.43 0.87 -20.42
CA ARG A 62 12.34 1.48 -21.40
C ARG A 62 13.82 1.14 -21.15
N LEU A 63 14.22 0.90 -19.90
CA LEU A 63 15.60 0.51 -19.58
C LEU A 63 15.95 -0.89 -20.09
N GLU A 64 14.95 -1.76 -20.25
CA GLU A 64 15.14 -3.18 -20.59
C GLU A 64 14.77 -3.50 -22.04
N THR A 65 14.48 -2.51 -22.87
CA THR A 65 14.20 -2.70 -24.32
C THR A 65 15.47 -2.77 -25.18
N TYR A 66 16.57 -3.31 -24.67
CA TYR A 66 17.81 -3.48 -25.43
C TYR A 66 17.87 -4.85 -26.12
N SER A 67 18.67 -4.93 -27.19
CA SER A 67 18.85 -6.19 -27.95
C SER A 67 19.53 -7.26 -27.09
N GLY A 68 18.94 -8.47 -27.04
CA GLY A 68 19.45 -9.58 -26.24
C GLY A 68 19.11 -9.52 -24.75
N ALA A 69 18.12 -8.70 -24.34
CA ALA A 69 17.64 -8.69 -22.96
C ALA A 69 17.24 -10.10 -22.48
N PRO A 70 17.66 -10.53 -21.27
CA PRO A 70 17.50 -11.91 -20.81
C PRO A 70 16.05 -12.25 -20.46
N VAL A 71 15.24 -11.23 -20.14
CA VAL A 71 13.84 -11.36 -19.76
C VAL A 71 13.04 -10.19 -20.30
N PHE A 72 11.73 -10.35 -20.43
CA PHE A 72 10.85 -9.29 -20.88
C PHE A 72 10.72 -8.18 -19.83
N SER A 73 10.71 -6.93 -20.31
CA SER A 73 10.87 -5.72 -19.48
C SER A 73 9.79 -5.55 -18.39
N LEU A 74 8.58 -6.09 -18.61
CA LEU A 74 7.48 -6.00 -17.63
C LEU A 74 7.84 -6.64 -16.28
N ILE A 75 8.69 -7.69 -16.25
CA ILE A 75 9.04 -8.41 -15.00
C ILE A 75 9.59 -7.46 -13.94
N TYR A 76 10.44 -6.52 -14.32
CA TYR A 76 11.10 -5.62 -13.38
C TYR A 76 10.10 -4.71 -12.68
N ALA A 77 9.15 -4.13 -13.42
CA ALA A 77 8.08 -3.33 -12.85
C ALA A 77 7.24 -4.17 -11.86
N GLN A 78 6.84 -5.38 -12.26
CA GLN A 78 6.05 -6.27 -11.39
C GLN A 78 6.80 -6.65 -10.11
N TRP A 79 8.08 -7.01 -10.23
CA TRP A 79 8.93 -7.36 -9.10
C TRP A 79 9.14 -6.18 -8.14
N VAL A 80 9.51 -5.00 -8.67
CA VAL A 80 9.73 -3.78 -7.86
C VAL A 80 8.46 -3.37 -7.11
N GLY A 81 7.32 -3.32 -7.80
CA GLY A 81 6.05 -2.95 -7.18
C GLY A 81 5.61 -3.95 -6.11
N CYS A 82 5.79 -5.26 -6.35
CA CYS A 82 5.50 -6.29 -5.34
C CYS A 82 6.48 -6.26 -4.16
N PHE A 83 7.75 -5.96 -4.41
CA PHE A 83 8.76 -5.80 -3.36
C PHE A 83 8.43 -4.65 -2.41
N ILE A 84 8.09 -3.47 -2.95
CA ILE A 84 7.66 -2.32 -2.13
C ILE A 84 6.37 -2.68 -1.37
N MET A 85 5.39 -3.32 -2.02
CA MET A 85 4.15 -3.78 -1.37
C MET A 85 4.43 -4.75 -0.21
N GLY A 86 5.43 -5.62 -0.34
CA GLY A 86 5.88 -6.53 0.71
C GLY A 86 6.39 -5.80 1.95
N ILE A 87 7.24 -4.78 1.75
CA ILE A 87 7.73 -3.91 2.84
C ILE A 87 6.55 -3.19 3.50
N VAL A 88 5.68 -2.57 2.71
CA VAL A 88 4.51 -1.81 3.21
C VAL A 88 3.58 -2.70 4.04
N THR A 89 3.42 -3.97 3.66
CA THR A 89 2.58 -4.92 4.40
C THR A 89 3.14 -5.23 5.80
N VAL A 90 4.46 -5.27 5.96
CA VAL A 90 5.11 -5.44 7.29
C VAL A 90 4.95 -4.17 8.13
N TYR A 91 5.11 -2.99 7.51
CA TYR A 91 4.99 -1.70 8.18
C TYR A 91 3.55 -1.21 8.37
N LYS A 92 2.55 -1.98 7.94
CA LYS A 92 1.14 -1.60 7.92
C LYS A 92 0.68 -0.98 9.23
N ASN A 93 0.96 -1.62 10.37
CA ASN A 93 0.51 -1.11 11.67
C ASN A 93 1.16 0.24 12.01
N HIS A 94 2.47 0.38 11.76
CA HIS A 94 3.17 1.63 12.01
C HIS A 94 2.65 2.76 11.10
N LEU A 95 2.51 2.49 9.81
CA LEU A 95 1.97 3.46 8.84
C LEU A 95 0.51 3.83 9.15
N PHE A 96 -0.29 2.86 9.60
CA PHE A 96 -1.68 3.06 9.98
C PHE A 96 -1.81 4.06 11.13
N PHE A 97 -0.94 3.99 12.14
CA PHE A 97 -0.96 4.93 13.27
C PHE A 97 -0.27 6.27 12.99
N VAL A 98 0.78 6.29 12.17
CA VAL A 98 1.48 7.54 11.83
C VAL A 98 0.67 8.38 10.86
N TYR A 99 0.28 7.81 9.72
CA TYR A 99 -0.53 8.51 8.73
C TYR A 99 -1.21 7.53 7.78
N HIS A 100 -2.45 7.17 8.10
CA HIS A 100 -3.23 6.18 7.36
C HIS A 100 -3.28 6.49 5.84
N SER A 101 -3.44 7.76 5.46
CA SER A 101 -3.48 8.18 4.05
C SER A 101 -2.21 7.84 3.29
N LEU A 102 -1.03 7.92 3.91
CA LEU A 102 0.25 7.57 3.28
C LEU A 102 0.32 6.08 2.96
N GLN A 103 -0.18 5.22 3.85
CA GLN A 103 -0.21 3.78 3.60
C GLN A 103 -1.00 3.46 2.32
N VAL A 104 -2.16 4.10 2.14
CA VAL A 104 -3.00 3.93 0.95
C VAL A 104 -2.33 4.54 -0.29
N GLY A 105 -1.68 5.71 -0.15
CA GLY A 105 -0.90 6.32 -1.22
C GLY A 105 0.21 5.40 -1.74
N VAL A 106 1.03 4.83 -0.84
CA VAL A 106 2.14 3.95 -1.24
C VAL A 106 1.64 2.59 -1.74
N ALA A 107 0.66 1.96 -1.07
CA ALA A 107 0.17 0.65 -1.50
C ALA A 107 -0.70 0.76 -2.76
N THR A 108 -1.78 1.54 -2.69
CA THR A 108 -2.78 1.65 -3.75
C THR A 108 -2.31 2.57 -4.86
N GLY A 109 -1.73 3.73 -4.56
CA GLY A 109 -1.20 4.64 -5.58
C GLY A 109 0.08 4.10 -6.21
N LEU A 110 1.18 4.04 -5.46
CA LEU A 110 2.52 3.75 -6.00
C LEU A 110 2.65 2.31 -6.48
N CYS A 111 2.60 1.34 -5.56
CA CYS A 111 2.82 -0.08 -5.92
C CYS A 111 1.77 -0.55 -6.94
N GLY A 112 0.53 -0.10 -6.77
CA GLY A 112 -0.56 -0.39 -7.69
C GLY A 112 -0.36 0.16 -9.10
N SER A 113 0.28 1.32 -9.28
CA SER A 113 0.58 1.91 -10.59
C SER A 113 1.93 1.47 -11.18
N ILE A 114 2.86 1.00 -10.36
CA ILE A 114 4.10 0.34 -10.84
C ILE A 114 3.75 -1.00 -11.49
N THR A 115 2.88 -1.78 -10.85
CA THR A 115 2.45 -3.09 -11.37
C THR A 115 1.23 -2.96 -12.27
N THR A 116 1.03 -3.88 -13.21
CA THR A 116 -0.14 -3.84 -14.12
C THR A 116 -0.58 -5.25 -14.50
N PHE A 117 -1.86 -5.57 -14.28
CA PHE A 117 -2.41 -6.87 -14.67
C PHE A 117 -2.78 -6.89 -16.16
N SER A 118 -3.36 -5.81 -16.68
CA SER A 118 -3.79 -5.73 -18.08
C SER A 118 -2.61 -5.91 -19.05
N SER A 119 -1.48 -5.26 -18.79
CA SER A 119 -0.28 -5.41 -19.63
C SER A 119 0.32 -6.82 -19.56
N TRP A 120 0.15 -7.51 -18.44
CA TRP A 120 0.53 -8.92 -18.31
C TRP A 120 -0.39 -9.82 -19.14
N GLN A 121 -1.71 -9.57 -19.13
CA GLN A 121 -2.64 -10.31 -19.98
C GLN A 121 -2.35 -10.11 -21.46
N TRP A 122 -2.05 -8.87 -21.85
CA TRP A 122 -1.57 -8.55 -23.19
C TRP A 122 -0.29 -9.32 -23.53
N GLY A 123 0.71 -9.34 -22.63
CA GLY A 123 1.97 -10.05 -22.85
C GLY A 123 1.82 -11.57 -23.05
N ILE A 124 0.94 -12.22 -22.28
CA ILE A 124 0.64 -13.66 -22.47
C ILE A 124 0.01 -13.90 -23.84
N PHE A 125 -1.00 -13.11 -24.20
CA PHE A 125 -1.68 -13.24 -25.48
C PHE A 125 -0.74 -12.93 -26.66
N ALA A 126 0.07 -11.87 -26.55
CA ALA A 126 1.02 -11.48 -27.59
C ALA A 126 2.08 -12.56 -27.85
N ALA A 127 2.56 -13.22 -26.80
CA ALA A 127 3.47 -14.36 -26.91
C ALA A 127 2.79 -15.59 -27.55
N PHE A 128 1.52 -15.85 -27.21
CA PHE A 128 0.74 -16.92 -27.84
C PHE A 128 0.46 -16.64 -29.33
N ALA A 129 0.04 -15.42 -29.65
CA ALA A 129 -0.31 -15.02 -31.00
C ALA A 129 0.91 -14.76 -31.89
N ASN A 130 2.12 -14.88 -31.34
CA ASN A 130 3.40 -14.59 -32.01
C ASN A 130 3.40 -13.21 -32.66
N VAL A 131 3.03 -12.18 -31.89
CA VAL A 131 2.89 -10.80 -32.40
C VAL A 131 4.22 -10.26 -32.94
N SER A 132 5.34 -10.74 -32.42
CA SER A 132 6.68 -10.38 -32.88
C SER A 132 7.06 -11.00 -34.25
N ALA A 133 6.23 -11.90 -34.79
CA ALA A 133 6.47 -12.63 -36.04
C ALA A 133 7.80 -13.42 -36.07
N ASP A 134 8.20 -13.99 -34.93
CA ASP A 134 9.40 -14.81 -34.83
C ASP A 134 9.23 -16.17 -35.54
N ASP A 135 10.32 -16.81 -35.96
CA ASP A 135 10.31 -18.16 -36.59
C ASP A 135 10.00 -19.27 -35.56
N HIS A 136 8.74 -19.33 -35.17
CA HIS A 136 8.24 -20.19 -34.11
C HIS A 136 7.16 -21.16 -34.61
N SER A 137 7.37 -22.45 -34.31
CA SER A 137 6.30 -23.45 -34.40
C SER A 137 5.20 -23.16 -33.37
N VAL A 138 3.98 -23.66 -33.59
CA VAL A 138 2.84 -23.52 -32.67
C VAL A 138 3.19 -23.92 -31.22
N GLY A 139 3.96 -25.00 -31.03
CA GLY A 139 4.39 -25.44 -29.70
C GLY A 139 5.28 -24.42 -28.97
N LYS A 140 6.12 -23.68 -29.70
CA LYS A 140 6.96 -22.60 -29.14
C LYS A 140 6.12 -21.41 -28.67
N ASN A 141 5.06 -21.06 -29.40
CA ASN A 141 4.14 -19.97 -29.01
C ASN A 141 3.40 -20.31 -27.71
N ILE A 142 2.93 -21.55 -27.57
CA ILE A 142 2.30 -22.04 -26.33
C ILE A 142 3.31 -21.95 -25.17
N LEU A 143 4.54 -22.41 -25.39
CA LEU A 143 5.59 -22.36 -24.37
C LEU A 143 5.94 -20.91 -23.99
N ALA A 144 5.97 -19.98 -24.95
CA ALA A 144 6.20 -18.56 -24.69
C ALA A 144 5.09 -17.94 -23.83
N ALA A 145 3.82 -18.24 -24.13
CA ALA A 145 2.68 -17.79 -23.33
C ALA A 145 2.70 -18.35 -21.91
N ILE A 146 2.99 -19.64 -21.75
CA ILE A 146 3.18 -20.28 -20.45
C ILE A 146 4.35 -19.64 -19.69
N SER A 147 5.44 -19.30 -20.38
CA SER A 147 6.60 -18.64 -19.78
C SER A 147 6.24 -17.24 -19.27
N GLN A 148 5.53 -16.44 -20.07
CA GLN A 148 5.00 -15.13 -19.67
C GLN A 148 4.11 -15.23 -18.42
N PHE A 149 3.26 -16.25 -18.36
CA PHE A 149 2.40 -16.51 -17.20
C PHE A 149 3.21 -16.91 -15.96
N LEU A 150 3.99 -17.99 -16.05
CA LEU A 150 4.70 -18.56 -14.89
C LEU A 150 5.77 -17.61 -14.35
N VAL A 151 6.60 -17.03 -15.22
CA VAL A 151 7.71 -16.17 -14.79
C VAL A 151 7.18 -14.90 -14.13
N THR A 152 6.18 -14.24 -14.70
CA THR A 152 5.62 -13.01 -14.10
C THR A 152 5.01 -13.28 -12.74
N LEU A 153 4.22 -14.35 -12.61
CA LEU A 153 3.58 -14.71 -11.35
C LEU A 153 4.61 -15.09 -10.28
N ALA A 154 5.60 -15.92 -10.65
CA ALA A 154 6.69 -16.32 -9.77
C ALA A 154 7.50 -15.12 -9.30
N MET A 155 7.89 -14.23 -10.22
CA MET A 155 8.68 -13.03 -9.90
C MET A 155 7.90 -12.06 -9.01
N SER A 156 6.59 -11.93 -9.21
CA SER A 156 5.75 -11.05 -8.40
C SER A 156 5.57 -11.59 -6.97
N ILE A 157 5.30 -12.90 -6.82
CA ILE A 157 5.25 -13.56 -5.50
C ILE A 157 6.61 -13.51 -4.81
N HIS A 158 7.69 -13.75 -5.55
CA HIS A 158 9.05 -13.68 -5.03
C HIS A 158 9.38 -12.25 -4.56
N GLY A 159 9.13 -11.24 -5.38
CA GLY A 159 9.29 -9.82 -5.01
C GLY A 159 8.55 -9.48 -3.72
N PHE A 160 7.28 -9.89 -3.61
CA PHE A 160 6.48 -9.68 -2.41
C PHE A 160 7.08 -10.34 -1.15
N ARG A 161 7.48 -11.61 -1.24
CA ARG A 161 8.09 -12.33 -0.10
C ARG A 161 9.42 -11.71 0.32
N THR A 162 10.28 -11.38 -0.65
CA THR A 162 11.57 -10.72 -0.40
C THR A 162 11.37 -9.34 0.22
N GLY A 163 10.38 -8.58 -0.24
CA GLY A 163 9.98 -7.31 0.37
C GLY A 163 9.56 -7.45 1.83
N ARG A 164 8.81 -8.50 2.18
CA ARG A 164 8.47 -8.77 3.58
C ARG A 164 9.70 -9.10 4.43
N HIS A 165 10.63 -9.91 3.91
CA HIS A 165 11.88 -10.21 4.61
C HIS A 165 12.69 -8.94 4.86
N ALA A 166 12.85 -8.09 3.84
CA ALA A 166 13.49 -6.79 3.98
C ALA A 166 12.77 -5.91 5.03
N GLY A 167 11.44 -5.88 5.02
CA GLY A 167 10.64 -5.17 6.02
C GLY A 167 10.92 -5.61 7.46
N PHE A 168 10.99 -6.92 7.72
CA PHE A 168 11.31 -7.43 9.07
C PHE A 168 12.75 -7.12 9.52
N VAL A 169 13.70 -7.16 8.59
CA VAL A 169 15.10 -6.77 8.87
C VAL A 169 15.16 -5.28 9.25
N LEU A 170 14.52 -4.42 8.47
CA LEU A 170 14.46 -2.98 8.74
C LEU A 170 13.79 -2.69 10.09
N GLU A 171 12.70 -3.37 10.43
CA GLU A 171 12.01 -3.22 11.72
C GLU A 171 12.93 -3.62 12.89
N SER A 172 13.68 -4.71 12.72
CA SER A 172 14.64 -5.21 13.71
C SER A 172 15.79 -4.22 13.93
N MET A 173 16.32 -3.65 12.85
CA MET A 173 17.36 -2.61 12.93
C MET A 173 16.84 -1.35 13.62
N GLN A 174 15.64 -0.89 13.29
CA GLN A 174 15.01 0.26 13.94
C GLN A 174 14.77 0.04 15.44
N LYS A 175 14.33 -1.16 15.84
CA LYS A 175 14.18 -1.51 17.27
C LYS A 175 15.54 -1.46 17.98
N LYS A 176 16.58 -2.08 17.42
CA LYS A 176 17.94 -2.03 17.99
C LYS A 176 18.46 -0.60 18.14
N TYR A 177 18.30 0.22 17.10
CA TYR A 177 18.70 1.63 17.14
C TYR A 177 17.93 2.42 18.21
N ARG A 178 16.60 2.25 18.30
CA ARG A 178 15.78 2.90 19.34
C ARG A 178 16.17 2.47 20.75
N HIS A 179 16.52 1.20 20.94
CA HIS A 179 17.01 0.72 22.24
C HIS A 179 18.37 1.33 22.58
N TRP A 180 19.31 1.34 21.63
CA TRP A 180 20.63 1.96 21.80
C TRP A 180 20.54 3.47 22.09
N ALA A 181 19.69 4.20 21.37
CA ALA A 181 19.49 5.64 21.56
C ALA A 181 18.86 5.95 22.94
N ARG A 182 17.96 5.08 23.43
CA ARG A 182 17.43 5.19 24.80
C ARG A 182 18.51 4.93 25.84
N SER A 183 19.29 3.84 25.71
CA SER A 183 20.36 3.53 26.67
C SER A 183 21.41 4.65 26.76
N LYS A 184 21.75 5.29 25.63
CA LYS A 184 22.64 6.46 25.61
C LYS A 184 22.05 7.66 26.37
N ARG A 185 20.76 7.96 26.18
CA ARG A 185 20.07 9.02 26.94
C ARG A 185 20.02 8.70 28.43
N ASP A 186 19.67 7.48 28.79
CA ASP A 186 19.57 7.06 30.20
C ASP A 186 20.93 7.16 30.91
N GLN A 187 22.03 6.80 30.23
CA GLN A 187 23.39 7.01 30.75
C GLN A 187 23.71 8.49 30.97
N GLN A 188 23.33 9.37 30.03
CA GLN A 188 23.56 10.81 30.15
C GLN A 188 22.73 11.43 31.29
N TRP A 189 21.47 11.02 31.44
CA TRP A 189 20.61 11.40 32.58
C TRP A 189 21.21 10.97 33.91
N GLN A 190 21.72 9.74 34.02
CA GLN A 190 22.39 9.26 35.23
C GLN A 190 23.66 10.04 35.58
N GLN A 191 24.36 10.57 34.57
CA GLN A 191 25.57 11.35 34.80
C GLN A 191 25.26 12.79 35.24
N GLN A 192 24.20 13.40 34.71
CA GLN A 192 23.71 14.72 35.16
C GLN A 192 23.14 14.68 36.59
N THR A 193 22.34 13.66 36.95
CA THR A 193 21.79 13.56 38.30
C THR A 193 22.86 13.35 39.37
N LYS A 194 23.97 12.68 39.05
CA LYS A 194 25.12 12.55 39.95
C LYS A 194 25.86 13.87 40.18
N VAL A 195 25.90 14.78 39.20
CA VAL A 195 26.52 16.11 39.35
C VAL A 195 25.67 17.02 40.24
N CYS A 196 24.34 16.98 40.12
CA CYS A 196 23.43 17.72 41.00
C CYS A 196 23.47 17.23 42.46
N SER A 197 23.85 15.98 42.72
CA SER A 197 23.97 15.42 44.07
C SER A 197 25.29 15.74 44.76
N ASN A 198 26.32 16.17 44.02
CA ASN A 198 27.69 16.37 44.52
C ASN A 198 28.17 17.83 44.40
N GLY A 199 27.31 18.76 43.94
CA GLY A 199 27.57 20.19 43.96
C GLY A 199 27.02 20.84 45.22
N ASP A 200 27.84 21.68 45.85
CA ASP A 200 27.70 22.23 47.19
C ASP A 200 26.38 22.96 47.50
N THR A 201 26.09 22.99 48.81
CA THR A 201 25.16 23.84 49.56
C THR A 201 24.72 25.13 48.84
N VAL A 202 23.42 25.25 48.56
CA VAL A 202 22.75 26.55 48.45
C VAL A 202 21.45 26.48 49.25
N ASP A 203 21.29 27.52 50.05
CA ASP A 203 20.32 27.77 51.12
C ASP A 203 18.91 27.19 50.96
N GLU A 204 18.37 26.79 52.11
CA GLU A 204 16.94 26.77 52.38
C GLU A 204 16.32 28.10 51.95
N THR A 205 15.45 28.10 50.93
CA THR A 205 14.21 28.92 50.80
C THR A 205 13.71 28.99 49.35
N VAL A 206 13.24 27.89 48.77
CA VAL A 206 12.21 27.97 47.72
C VAL A 206 11.25 26.78 47.87
N ALA A 207 9.99 27.10 48.12
CA ALA A 207 8.91 26.13 48.29
C ALA A 207 8.77 25.22 47.05
N MET A 208 8.81 23.90 47.28
CA MET A 208 8.35 22.92 46.31
C MET A 208 6.82 22.87 46.29
N PRO A 209 6.15 22.83 45.12
CA PRO A 209 4.78 22.38 45.06
C PRO A 209 4.73 20.88 45.36
N THR A 210 3.90 20.52 46.34
CA THR A 210 3.58 19.18 46.83
C THR A 210 3.52 18.12 45.73
N ALA A 211 4.53 17.25 45.67
CA ALA A 211 4.46 15.98 44.98
C ALA A 211 3.72 14.96 45.85
N LEU A 212 2.75 14.25 45.26
CA LEU A 212 2.01 13.15 45.88
C LEU A 212 2.96 12.09 46.48
N PRO A 213 2.61 11.46 47.62
CA PRO A 213 3.46 10.46 48.26
C PRO A 213 3.55 9.18 47.40
N LEU A 214 4.80 8.83 47.05
CA LEU A 214 5.15 7.55 46.43
C LEU A 214 4.98 6.43 47.48
N GLY A 215 4.17 5.43 47.14
CA GLY A 215 3.88 4.28 47.99
C GLY A 215 5.11 3.45 48.37
N THR A 216 4.99 2.78 49.52
CA THR A 216 5.96 1.88 50.14
C THR A 216 6.38 0.69 49.26
N PRO A 217 7.56 0.09 49.49
CA PRO A 217 8.11 -0.95 48.63
C PRO A 217 7.36 -2.27 48.83
N ILE A 218 6.66 -2.73 47.79
CA ILE A 218 5.97 -4.02 47.79
C ILE A 218 6.98 -5.14 47.51
N ALA A 219 7.02 -6.09 48.44
CA ALA A 219 7.80 -7.32 48.41
C ALA A 219 7.40 -8.30 47.29
N ASN A 220 8.39 -9.07 46.84
CA ASN A 220 8.31 -10.38 46.17
C ASN A 220 7.25 -10.56 45.06
N ASP A 221 7.71 -10.32 43.83
CA ASP A 221 6.99 -10.62 42.59
C ASP A 221 6.84 -12.15 42.40
N THR A 222 5.64 -12.67 42.67
CA THR A 222 5.32 -14.10 42.49
C THR A 222 5.05 -14.43 41.01
N LYS A 223 5.37 -15.65 40.57
CA LYS A 223 5.22 -16.16 39.18
C LYS A 223 3.82 -15.93 38.55
N ALA A 224 2.79 -15.69 39.36
CA ALA A 224 1.44 -15.33 38.92
C ALA A 224 1.37 -13.95 38.23
N ASN A 225 2.13 -12.95 38.69
CA ASN A 225 2.18 -11.61 38.09
C ASN A 225 2.83 -11.61 36.69
N GLN A 226 3.78 -12.53 36.47
CA GLN A 226 4.40 -12.73 35.16
C GLN A 226 3.43 -13.33 34.13
N HIS A 227 2.55 -14.24 34.54
CA HIS A 227 1.51 -14.80 33.67
C HIS A 227 0.39 -13.80 33.38
N GLN A 228 0.05 -12.93 34.36
CA GLN A 228 -0.93 -11.86 34.18
C GLN A 228 -0.43 -10.80 33.17
N ARG A 229 0.86 -10.40 33.22
CA ARG A 229 1.48 -9.51 32.22
C ARG A 229 1.59 -10.13 30.83
N ARG A 230 1.75 -11.45 30.72
CA ARG A 230 1.73 -12.16 29.43
C ARG A 230 0.32 -12.25 28.83
N ARG A 231 -0.75 -12.20 29.63
CA ARG A 231 -2.14 -12.21 29.14
C ARG A 231 -2.64 -10.84 28.68
N SER A 232 -2.04 -9.73 29.13
CA SER A 232 -2.43 -8.37 28.74
C SER A 232 -1.79 -7.84 27.45
N SER A 233 -0.94 -8.63 26.78
CA SER A 233 -0.38 -8.30 25.47
C SER A 233 -1.22 -8.81 24.29
N VAL A 234 -2.55 -8.89 24.44
CA VAL A 234 -3.43 -9.04 23.29
C VAL A 234 -3.25 -7.79 22.43
N ALA A 235 -2.73 -7.96 21.21
CA ALA A 235 -2.55 -6.86 20.27
C ALA A 235 -3.90 -6.13 20.08
N ARG A 236 -4.03 -4.93 20.65
CA ARG A 236 -5.24 -4.10 20.58
C ARG A 236 -5.45 -3.68 19.13
N ILE A 237 -6.60 -4.06 18.56
CA ILE A 237 -6.97 -3.67 17.19
C ILE A 237 -7.61 -2.27 17.27
N PRO A 238 -7.02 -1.24 16.63
CA PRO A 238 -7.58 0.11 16.64
C PRO A 238 -8.91 0.16 15.89
N LYS A 239 -9.84 1.01 16.35
CA LYS A 239 -11.14 1.20 15.71
C LYS A 239 -10.99 2.20 14.56
N LEU A 240 -11.16 1.75 13.32
CA LEU A 240 -11.17 2.62 12.13
C LEU A 240 -12.54 3.29 11.99
N VAL A 241 -12.58 4.62 12.02
CA VAL A 241 -13.81 5.40 11.81
C VAL A 241 -13.71 6.13 10.46
N SER A 242 -14.59 5.78 9.52
CA SER A 242 -14.66 6.42 8.20
C SER A 242 -15.41 7.74 8.28
N LEU A 243 -14.69 8.86 8.10
CA LEU A 243 -15.27 10.21 8.07
C LEU A 243 -15.82 10.61 6.68
N GLY A 244 -15.80 9.70 5.72
CA GLY A 244 -16.28 9.99 4.35
C GLY A 244 -15.47 11.11 3.68
N PHE A 245 -16.14 11.88 2.82
CA PHE A 245 -15.58 13.03 2.10
C PHE A 245 -15.86 14.37 2.80
N SER A 246 -15.86 14.39 4.13
CA SER A 246 -16.12 15.62 4.91
C SER A 246 -14.85 16.46 5.10
N CYS A 247 -15.00 17.79 5.01
CA CYS A 247 -13.93 18.75 5.30
C CYS A 247 -13.82 19.11 6.79
N ASN A 248 -14.81 18.78 7.62
CA ASN A 248 -15.00 19.37 8.94
C ASN A 248 -13.93 18.97 9.99
N HIS A 249 -13.07 18.00 9.66
CA HIS A 249 -12.04 17.45 10.57
C HIS A 249 -10.64 17.38 9.93
N LEU A 250 -10.38 18.21 8.91
CA LEU A 250 -9.07 18.29 8.24
C LEU A 250 -8.07 19.09 9.09
N THR A 251 -6.87 18.55 9.29
CA THR A 251 -5.77 19.27 9.92
C THR A 251 -4.97 20.08 8.88
N VAL A 252 -4.05 20.93 9.33
CA VAL A 252 -3.14 21.66 8.42
C VAL A 252 -2.33 20.69 7.56
N GLN A 253 -1.84 19.58 8.12
CA GLN A 253 -1.13 18.54 7.37
C GLN A 253 -2.00 17.94 6.26
N ASP A 254 -3.29 17.72 6.53
CA ASP A 254 -4.22 17.19 5.53
C ASP A 254 -4.42 18.18 4.36
N TRP A 255 -4.53 19.48 4.65
CA TRP A 255 -4.60 20.51 3.63
C TRP A 255 -3.33 20.58 2.77
N LEU A 256 -2.16 20.46 3.39
CA LEU A 256 -0.89 20.41 2.64
C LEU A 256 -0.86 19.23 1.67
N VAL A 257 -1.35 18.05 2.08
CA VAL A 257 -1.44 16.87 1.21
C VAL A 257 -2.44 17.10 0.08
N ILE A 258 -3.60 17.70 0.36
CA ILE A 258 -4.62 18.01 -0.65
C ILE A 258 -4.05 18.97 -1.70
N VAL A 259 -3.43 20.07 -1.27
CA VAL A 259 -2.81 21.06 -2.15
C VAL A 259 -1.68 20.42 -2.97
N PHE A 260 -0.81 19.63 -2.34
CA PHE A 260 0.25 18.92 -3.06
C PHE A 260 -0.31 17.96 -4.12
N GLY A 261 -1.34 17.19 -3.79
CA GLY A 261 -2.01 16.30 -4.73
C GLY A 261 -2.58 17.04 -5.93
N MET A 262 -3.30 18.15 -5.70
CA MET A 262 -3.83 19.01 -6.76
C MET A 262 -2.72 19.58 -7.65
N LEU A 263 -1.69 20.17 -7.05
CA LEU A 263 -0.58 20.77 -7.78
C LEU A 263 0.19 19.73 -8.61
N SER A 264 0.38 18.52 -8.08
CA SER A 264 1.04 17.44 -8.82
C SER A 264 0.27 17.03 -10.08
N TRP A 265 -1.07 17.03 -10.02
CA TRP A 265 -1.90 16.70 -11.18
C TRP A 265 -1.91 17.84 -12.21
N VAL A 266 -2.07 19.08 -11.75
CA VAL A 266 -1.99 20.28 -12.60
C VAL A 266 -0.63 20.35 -13.29
N ALA A 267 0.46 20.04 -12.59
CA ALA A 267 1.80 20.04 -13.17
C ALA A 267 1.91 19.08 -14.36
N VAL A 268 1.43 17.84 -14.26
CA VAL A 268 1.52 16.89 -15.38
C VAL A 268 0.59 17.26 -16.54
N ILE A 269 -0.55 17.91 -16.27
CA ILE A 269 -1.42 18.47 -17.32
C ILE A 269 -0.71 19.60 -18.07
N LEU A 270 -0.05 20.50 -17.35
CA LEU A 270 0.73 21.59 -17.96
C LEU A 270 1.90 21.03 -18.78
N VAL A 271 2.64 20.04 -18.27
CA VAL A 271 3.72 19.40 -19.04
C VAL A 271 3.17 18.75 -20.30
N ALA A 272 2.03 18.04 -20.22
CA ALA A 272 1.39 17.44 -21.39
C ALA A 272 0.97 18.48 -22.45
N ALA A 273 0.49 19.65 -22.02
CA ALA A 273 0.08 20.72 -22.93
C ALA A 273 1.28 21.48 -23.54
N LEU A 274 2.36 21.65 -22.79
CA LEU A 274 3.47 22.55 -23.14
C LEU A 274 4.69 21.82 -23.73
N SER A 275 4.84 20.51 -23.53
CA SER A 275 6.06 19.76 -23.91
C SER A 275 5.81 18.75 -25.03
N PRO A 276 5.87 19.16 -26.33
CA PRO A 276 5.60 18.27 -27.47
C PRO A 276 6.48 17.01 -27.50
N ASN A 277 7.72 17.11 -27.05
CA ASN A 277 8.69 16.01 -27.09
C ASN A 277 8.38 14.84 -26.13
N GLN A 278 7.52 15.03 -25.12
CA GLN A 278 7.22 14.01 -24.11
C GLN A 278 5.70 13.80 -23.90
N GLN A 279 4.88 14.24 -24.87
CA GLN A 279 3.42 14.24 -24.76
C GLN A 279 2.83 12.88 -24.35
N GLU A 280 3.33 11.78 -24.91
CA GLU A 280 2.84 10.43 -24.59
C GLU A 280 3.04 10.10 -23.10
N LEU A 281 4.24 10.32 -22.58
CA LEU A 281 4.58 10.04 -21.18
C LEU A 281 3.79 10.96 -20.23
N SER A 282 3.69 12.25 -20.58
CA SER A 282 2.95 13.23 -19.78
C SER A 282 1.45 12.93 -19.77
N LEU A 283 0.86 12.54 -20.90
CA LEU A 283 -0.55 12.13 -20.97
C LEU A 283 -0.80 10.83 -20.20
N ALA A 284 0.12 9.86 -20.23
CA ALA A 284 0.01 8.68 -19.36
C ALA A 284 -0.01 9.08 -17.87
N CYS A 285 0.79 10.08 -17.47
CA CYS A 285 0.77 10.63 -16.11
C CYS A 285 -0.54 11.36 -15.79
N VAL A 286 -1.18 12.01 -16.76
CA VAL A 286 -2.49 12.67 -16.58
C VAL A 286 -3.59 11.63 -16.33
N PHE A 287 -3.56 10.50 -17.04
CA PHE A 287 -4.56 9.44 -16.93
C PHE A 287 -4.31 8.47 -15.75
N ALA A 288 -3.08 8.39 -15.24
CA ALA A 288 -2.72 7.50 -14.14
C ALA A 288 -3.55 7.71 -12.85
N PRO A 289 -3.75 8.95 -12.35
CA PRO A 289 -4.62 9.21 -11.21
C PRO A 289 -6.05 8.71 -11.41
N VAL A 290 -6.62 8.86 -12.60
CA VAL A 290 -8.00 8.42 -12.89
C VAL A 290 -8.14 6.91 -12.72
N GLY A 291 -7.20 6.14 -13.28
CA GLY A 291 -7.17 4.69 -13.13
C GLY A 291 -6.97 4.25 -11.68
N ALA A 292 -6.00 4.85 -10.97
CA ALA A 292 -5.69 4.51 -9.58
C ALA A 292 -6.84 4.86 -8.62
N LEU A 293 -7.52 6.00 -8.81
CA LEU A 293 -8.67 6.40 -8.02
C LEU A 293 -9.89 5.50 -8.26
N LEU A 294 -10.14 5.10 -9.52
CA LEU A 294 -11.18 4.14 -9.83
C LEU A 294 -10.89 2.78 -9.17
N ARG A 295 -9.65 2.30 -9.23
CA ARG A 295 -9.24 1.07 -8.52
C ARG A 295 -9.45 1.20 -7.02
N TRP A 296 -9.04 2.32 -6.42
CA TRP A 296 -9.27 2.57 -4.99
C TRP A 296 -10.76 2.56 -4.65
N ARG A 297 -11.61 3.20 -5.47
CA ARG A 297 -13.06 3.19 -5.29
C ARG A 297 -13.63 1.77 -5.36
N LEU A 298 -13.17 0.96 -6.31
CA LEU A 298 -13.56 -0.45 -6.46
C LEU A 298 -13.10 -1.30 -5.27
N SER A 299 -11.97 -0.98 -4.64
CA SER A 299 -11.44 -1.73 -3.49
C SER A 299 -12.40 -1.80 -2.30
N PHE A 300 -13.38 -0.90 -2.19
CA PHE A 300 -14.42 -0.96 -1.15
C PHE A 300 -15.30 -2.21 -1.26
N TYR A 301 -15.36 -2.82 -2.45
CA TYR A 301 -16.09 -4.07 -2.68
C TYR A 301 -15.23 -5.32 -2.41
N ASN A 302 -13.94 -5.19 -2.07
CA ASN A 302 -13.09 -6.36 -1.76
C ASN A 302 -13.56 -7.15 -0.52
N GLY A 303 -14.27 -6.49 0.41
CA GLY A 303 -14.91 -7.14 1.55
C GLY A 303 -16.34 -7.60 1.31
N ALA A 304 -16.91 -7.40 0.12
CA ALA A 304 -18.33 -7.66 -0.15
C ALA A 304 -18.65 -9.17 -0.20
N THR A 305 -17.68 -10.01 -0.57
CA THR A 305 -17.84 -11.47 -0.54
C THR A 305 -16.77 -12.10 0.33
N LYS A 306 -17.09 -13.23 0.98
CA LYS A 306 -16.12 -13.99 1.79
C LYS A 306 -15.12 -14.78 0.94
N PHE A 307 -15.34 -14.88 -0.37
CA PHE A 307 -14.63 -15.84 -1.23
C PHE A 307 -13.63 -15.17 -2.16
N THR A 308 -13.94 -13.97 -2.67
CA THR A 308 -13.11 -13.30 -3.67
C THR A 308 -13.03 -11.79 -3.42
N PRO A 309 -11.83 -11.19 -3.55
CA PRO A 309 -11.65 -9.73 -3.58
C PRO A 309 -12.28 -9.15 -4.86
N LEU A 310 -13.57 -8.84 -4.79
CA LEU A 310 -14.37 -8.50 -5.95
C LEU A 310 -13.95 -7.19 -6.61
N GLY A 311 -13.54 -6.18 -5.83
CA GLY A 311 -13.06 -4.90 -6.34
C GLY A 311 -11.81 -5.03 -7.20
N THR A 312 -10.80 -5.76 -6.72
CA THR A 312 -9.54 -6.02 -7.45
C THR A 312 -9.82 -6.85 -8.70
N PHE A 313 -10.68 -7.87 -8.60
CA PHE A 313 -11.13 -8.65 -9.75
C PHE A 313 -11.75 -7.77 -10.83
N ILE A 314 -12.76 -6.96 -10.47
CA ILE A 314 -13.46 -6.06 -11.41
C ILE A 314 -12.48 -5.07 -12.02
N ALA A 315 -11.60 -4.45 -11.22
CA ALA A 315 -10.61 -3.51 -11.72
C ALA A 315 -9.69 -4.16 -12.77
N ASN A 316 -9.17 -5.36 -12.48
CA ASN A 316 -8.28 -6.10 -13.37
C ASN A 316 -8.98 -6.53 -14.67
N ILE A 317 -10.19 -7.09 -14.60
CA ILE A 317 -10.93 -7.54 -15.79
C ILE A 317 -11.41 -6.36 -16.62
N PHE A 318 -11.99 -5.33 -16.01
CA PHE A 318 -12.45 -4.14 -16.73
C PHE A 318 -11.28 -3.37 -17.36
N GLY A 319 -10.16 -3.18 -16.65
CA GLY A 319 -8.98 -2.55 -17.25
C GLY A 319 -8.35 -3.39 -18.36
N THR A 320 -8.44 -4.72 -18.29
CA THR A 320 -7.99 -5.62 -19.38
C THR A 320 -8.92 -5.52 -20.60
N LEU A 321 -10.24 -5.44 -20.39
CA LEU A 321 -11.23 -5.20 -21.44
C LEU A 321 -10.94 -3.89 -22.18
N VAL A 322 -10.78 -2.79 -21.44
CA VAL A 322 -10.49 -1.48 -22.03
C VAL A 322 -9.15 -1.52 -22.78
N LEU A 323 -8.11 -2.13 -22.20
CA LEU A 323 -6.82 -2.30 -22.87
C LEU A 323 -6.95 -3.06 -24.20
N ALA A 324 -7.71 -4.14 -24.24
CA ALA A 324 -7.93 -4.93 -25.45
C ALA A 324 -8.63 -4.12 -26.56
N VAL A 325 -9.63 -3.31 -26.19
CA VAL A 325 -10.33 -2.41 -27.13
C VAL A 325 -9.39 -1.30 -27.63
N LEU A 326 -8.63 -0.66 -26.75
CA LEU A 326 -7.66 0.37 -27.13
C LEU A 326 -6.59 -0.18 -28.07
N TYR A 327 -6.12 -1.40 -27.79
CA TYR A 327 -5.21 -2.11 -28.68
C TYR A 327 -5.86 -2.34 -30.04
N LEU A 328 -7.07 -2.91 -30.09
CA LEU A 328 -7.77 -3.15 -31.35
C LEU A 328 -7.91 -1.86 -32.18
N LEU A 329 -8.35 -0.75 -31.58
CA LEU A 329 -8.48 0.55 -32.25
C LEU A 329 -7.16 1.07 -32.84
N ARG A 330 -6.02 0.72 -32.24
CA ARG A 330 -4.69 1.14 -32.70
C ARG A 330 -4.27 0.44 -34.00
N TYR A 331 -4.77 -0.76 -34.24
CA TYR A 331 -4.37 -1.58 -35.38
C TYR A 331 -5.47 -1.72 -36.43
N SER A 332 -6.75 -1.61 -36.05
CA SER A 332 -7.87 -1.89 -36.96
C SER A 332 -8.38 -0.70 -37.75
N VAL A 333 -8.08 0.51 -37.32
CA VAL A 333 -8.56 1.74 -37.95
C VAL A 333 -7.37 2.69 -38.10
N PRO A 334 -7.19 3.35 -39.27
CA PRO A 334 -6.20 4.39 -39.37
C PRO A 334 -6.59 5.56 -38.44
N VAL A 335 -5.66 6.00 -37.61
CA VAL A 335 -5.89 7.00 -36.56
C VAL A 335 -4.89 8.14 -36.69
N SER A 336 -5.34 9.36 -36.39
CA SER A 336 -4.45 10.53 -36.38
C SER A 336 -3.30 10.35 -35.37
N PRO A 337 -2.14 11.01 -35.57
CA PRO A 337 -1.03 10.94 -34.62
C PRO A 337 -1.41 11.33 -33.18
N ILE A 338 -2.29 12.33 -33.02
CA ILE A 338 -2.76 12.78 -31.70
C ILE A 338 -3.65 11.71 -31.07
N SER A 339 -4.58 11.14 -31.84
CA SER A 339 -5.45 10.05 -31.36
C SER A 339 -4.62 8.83 -30.93
N CYS A 340 -3.61 8.46 -31.73
CA CYS A 340 -2.68 7.39 -31.40
C CYS A 340 -1.99 7.61 -30.05
N LEU A 341 -1.50 8.83 -29.84
CA LEU A 341 -0.81 9.22 -28.61
C LEU A 341 -1.75 9.13 -27.40
N VAL A 342 -3.00 9.57 -27.54
CA VAL A 342 -4.02 9.43 -26.49
C VAL A 342 -4.35 7.97 -26.21
N LEU A 343 -4.48 7.12 -27.25
CA LEU A 343 -4.73 5.68 -27.07
C LEU A 343 -3.59 4.99 -26.30
N ASN A 344 -2.33 5.28 -26.62
CA ASN A 344 -1.19 4.77 -25.87
C ASN A 344 -1.18 5.29 -24.42
N ALA A 345 -1.44 6.58 -24.22
CA ALA A 345 -1.51 7.18 -22.90
C ALA A 345 -2.66 6.63 -22.04
N LEU A 346 -3.80 6.26 -22.62
CA LEU A 346 -4.89 5.57 -21.94
C LEU A 346 -4.53 4.12 -21.59
N SER A 347 -3.85 3.42 -22.50
CA SER A 347 -3.34 2.06 -22.29
C SER A 347 -2.38 2.05 -21.09
N ASP A 348 -1.35 2.91 -21.11
CA ASP A 348 -0.33 2.95 -20.07
C ASP A 348 -0.80 3.66 -18.79
N GLY A 349 -1.37 4.84 -18.92
CA GLY A 349 -1.83 5.64 -17.79
C GLY A 349 -3.05 5.02 -17.12
N PHE A 350 -4.18 5.01 -17.81
CA PHE A 350 -5.46 4.58 -17.24
C PHE A 350 -5.51 3.07 -16.97
N CYS A 351 -5.38 2.22 -17.98
CA CYS A 351 -5.51 0.76 -17.82
C CYS A 351 -4.38 0.19 -16.97
N GLY A 352 -3.16 0.69 -17.17
CA GLY A 352 -1.99 0.33 -16.37
C GLY A 352 -2.18 0.60 -14.87
N CYS A 353 -2.72 1.77 -14.49
CA CYS A 353 -2.91 2.15 -13.08
C CYS A 353 -4.22 1.63 -12.46
N LEU A 354 -5.23 1.37 -13.29
CA LEU A 354 -6.50 0.76 -12.88
C LEU A 354 -6.32 -0.71 -12.51
N THR A 355 -5.49 -1.44 -13.24
CA THR A 355 -5.18 -2.83 -12.93
C THR A 355 -3.97 -2.96 -12.01
N THR A 356 -3.79 -4.10 -11.34
CA THR A 356 -2.65 -4.29 -10.43
C THR A 356 -2.30 -5.76 -10.21
N ILE A 357 -0.99 -6.05 -10.11
CA ILE A 357 -0.46 -7.33 -9.65
C ILE A 357 -0.08 -7.29 -8.18
N SER A 358 0.40 -6.15 -7.68
CA SER A 358 0.85 -6.04 -6.29
C SER A 358 -0.26 -6.32 -5.28
N THR A 359 -1.47 -5.79 -5.49
CA THR A 359 -2.64 -6.10 -4.65
C THR A 359 -3.12 -7.54 -4.87
N PHE A 360 -3.17 -7.99 -6.12
CA PHE A 360 -3.57 -9.36 -6.49
C PHE A 360 -2.68 -10.42 -5.81
N VAL A 361 -1.37 -10.22 -5.77
CA VAL A 361 -0.42 -11.11 -5.07
C VAL A 361 -0.65 -11.10 -3.56
N VAL A 362 -0.85 -9.93 -2.95
CA VAL A 362 -1.19 -9.85 -1.51
C VAL A 362 -2.44 -10.69 -1.23
N GLU A 363 -3.49 -10.53 -2.04
CA GLU A 363 -4.75 -11.26 -1.93
C GLU A 363 -4.57 -12.78 -2.06
N LEU A 364 -3.79 -13.22 -3.05
CA LEU A 364 -3.45 -14.65 -3.22
C LEU A 364 -2.73 -15.24 -2.00
N THR A 365 -1.94 -14.44 -1.28
CA THR A 365 -1.22 -14.91 -0.09
C THR A 365 -2.04 -14.94 1.20
N ILE A 366 -3.14 -14.18 1.26
CA ILE A 366 -4.00 -14.11 2.46
C ILE A 366 -5.24 -15.02 2.36
N LEU A 367 -5.68 -15.35 1.14
CA LEU A 367 -6.81 -16.26 0.92
C LEU A 367 -6.46 -17.70 1.29
N ARG A 368 -7.48 -18.51 1.59
CA ARG A 368 -7.27 -19.96 1.78
C ARG A 368 -6.82 -20.59 0.46
N HIS A 369 -5.94 -21.58 0.52
CA HIS A 369 -5.34 -22.24 -0.66
C HIS A 369 -6.31 -22.48 -1.82
N ARG A 370 -7.44 -23.17 -1.59
CA ARG A 370 -8.44 -23.45 -2.64
C ARG A 370 -9.03 -22.18 -3.26
N GLN A 371 -9.34 -21.18 -2.43
CA GLN A 371 -9.88 -19.90 -2.89
C GLN A 371 -8.82 -19.09 -3.64
N ALA A 372 -7.56 -19.09 -3.17
CA ALA A 372 -6.46 -18.42 -3.83
C ALA A 372 -6.22 -18.98 -5.24
N TYR A 373 -6.17 -20.31 -5.39
CA TYR A 373 -6.03 -20.94 -6.71
C TYR A 373 -7.23 -20.63 -7.61
N ALA A 374 -8.46 -20.77 -7.12
CA ALA A 374 -9.65 -20.46 -7.90
C ALA A 374 -9.68 -18.99 -8.33
N TYR A 375 -9.44 -18.06 -7.40
CA TYR A 375 -9.38 -16.63 -7.67
C TYR A 375 -8.30 -16.28 -8.69
N GLY A 376 -7.10 -16.83 -8.53
CA GLY A 376 -5.98 -16.60 -9.42
C GLY A 376 -6.22 -17.11 -10.84
N ILE A 377 -6.69 -18.36 -10.96
CA ILE A 377 -7.00 -18.99 -12.25
C ILE A 377 -8.14 -18.23 -12.95
N VAL A 378 -9.25 -17.96 -12.26
CA VAL A 378 -10.39 -17.25 -12.85
C VAL A 378 -9.98 -15.86 -13.33
N SER A 379 -9.18 -15.12 -12.56
CA SER A 379 -8.71 -13.78 -12.96
C SER A 379 -7.90 -13.81 -14.25
N VAL A 380 -6.95 -14.75 -14.38
CA VAL A 380 -6.09 -14.85 -15.56
C VAL A 380 -6.85 -15.41 -16.76
N VAL A 381 -7.62 -16.48 -16.57
CA VAL A 381 -8.42 -17.08 -17.66
C VAL A 381 -9.44 -16.08 -18.20
N SER A 382 -10.16 -15.35 -17.34
CA SER A 382 -11.09 -14.32 -17.80
C SER A 382 -10.38 -13.20 -18.57
N GLY A 383 -9.21 -12.76 -18.12
CA GLY A 383 -8.39 -11.77 -18.84
C GLY A 383 -7.93 -12.27 -20.21
N GLN A 384 -7.46 -13.52 -20.29
CA GLN A 384 -7.10 -14.15 -21.55
C GLN A 384 -8.30 -14.31 -22.48
N CYS A 385 -9.43 -14.82 -22.00
CA CYS A 385 -10.64 -14.94 -22.82
C CYS A 385 -11.02 -13.60 -23.48
N LEU A 386 -10.92 -12.47 -22.77
CA LEU A 386 -11.16 -11.15 -23.36
C LEU A 386 -10.14 -10.81 -24.46
N MET A 387 -8.85 -11.04 -24.23
CA MET A 387 -7.81 -10.80 -25.24
C MET A 387 -8.03 -11.65 -26.50
N PHE A 388 -8.32 -12.93 -26.31
CA PHE A 388 -8.60 -13.88 -27.40
C PHE A 388 -9.87 -13.53 -28.17
N LEU A 389 -10.93 -13.06 -27.52
CA LEU A 389 -12.19 -12.72 -28.19
C LEU A 389 -12.14 -11.37 -28.92
N ILE A 390 -11.42 -10.39 -28.37
CA ILE A 390 -11.42 -9.02 -28.90
C ILE A 390 -10.28 -8.81 -29.90
N VAL A 391 -9.08 -9.26 -29.57
CA VAL A 391 -7.87 -8.99 -30.38
C VAL A 391 -7.53 -10.17 -31.29
N GLY A 392 -7.76 -11.40 -30.83
CA GLY A 392 -7.47 -12.64 -31.57
C GLY A 392 -7.99 -12.67 -33.01
N PRO A 393 -9.30 -12.46 -33.25
CA PRO A 393 -9.87 -12.53 -34.59
C PRO A 393 -9.21 -11.55 -35.56
N TYR A 394 -8.88 -10.34 -35.09
CA TYR A 394 -8.27 -9.32 -35.93
C TYR A 394 -6.84 -9.71 -36.33
N ILE A 395 -5.99 -10.04 -35.35
CA ILE A 395 -4.58 -10.38 -35.60
C ILE A 395 -4.45 -11.58 -36.54
N TRP A 396 -5.27 -12.62 -36.37
CA TRP A 396 -5.17 -13.82 -37.20
C TRP A 396 -5.76 -13.67 -38.61
N THR A 397 -6.58 -12.64 -38.86
CA THR A 397 -7.18 -12.41 -40.18
C THR A 397 -6.43 -11.35 -41.00
N HIS A 398 -5.95 -10.28 -40.36
CA HIS A 398 -5.36 -9.14 -41.04
C HIS A 398 -3.85 -8.99 -40.77
N GLY A 399 -3.29 -9.74 -39.81
CA GLY A 399 -1.91 -9.53 -39.37
C GLY A 399 -1.78 -8.32 -38.44
N ILE A 400 -0.54 -7.83 -38.28
CA ILE A 400 -0.20 -6.75 -37.34
C ILE A 400 0.49 -5.64 -38.12
N ASP A 401 -0.30 -4.76 -38.71
CA ASP A 401 0.19 -3.51 -39.28
C ASP A 401 -0.23 -2.37 -38.35
N LEU A 402 0.75 -1.67 -37.78
CA LEU A 402 0.46 -0.53 -36.91
C LEU A 402 -0.09 0.62 -37.75
N LEU A 403 -1.41 0.85 -37.70
CA LEU A 403 -2.11 1.93 -38.43
C LEU A 403 -2.10 3.28 -37.68
N CYS A 404 -1.22 3.43 -36.69
CA CYS A 404 -1.02 4.68 -35.97
C CYS A 404 -0.28 5.70 -36.83
N GLY A 405 -0.89 6.85 -37.08
CA GLY A 405 -0.24 7.94 -37.80
C GLY A 405 -0.19 7.75 -39.32
N SER A 406 -1.07 6.92 -39.88
CA SER A 406 -1.18 6.66 -41.32
C SER A 406 -1.98 7.74 -42.09
N PHE A 407 -2.11 8.96 -41.54
CA PHE A 407 -2.82 10.09 -42.14
C PHE A 407 -1.98 11.36 -42.16
#